data_AF-A0A924MYJ6-F1
#
_entry.id   AF-A0A924MYJ6-F1
#
_cell.length_a   1.000
_cell.length_b   1.000
_cell.length_c   1.000
_cell.angle_alpha   90.00
_cell.angle_beta   90.00
_cell.angle_gamma   90.00
#
_symmetry.space_group_name_H-M   'P 1'
#
loop_
_entity.id
_entity.type
_entity.pdbx_description
1 polymer ?
#
loop_
_entity_poly.entity_id
_entity_poly.type
_entity_poly.pdbx_seq_one_letter_code
_entity_poly.pdbx_strand_id
1 'polypeptide(L)'
;TEATSGLATWCLQFTPRVAVIEPLSESPAVVMEVEASVRLFGGKRKLVERVRDECADLGVRQLSWAPTSLAAVAVARSGASNGFAKPLEQVLDGLPLDTLTSVAAHHATLARLGCKTLGQVRALPRGGMSRRYDAELLGALDQAYGCGPKRTRGWSCRIRSARSSN
;
A
#
# COMPACT_ATOMS: atom_id res chain seq x y z
N THR A 1 -7.39 15.04 -8.18
CA THR A 1 -8.24 14.81 -7.00
C THR A 1 -9.53 14.10 -7.37
N GLU A 2 -10.26 14.54 -8.39
CA GLU A 2 -11.55 13.91 -8.80
C GLU A 2 -11.46 12.42 -9.17
N ALA A 3 -10.45 12.00 -9.93
CA ALA A 3 -10.29 10.59 -10.32
C ALA A 3 -10.15 9.64 -9.11
N THR A 4 -9.42 10.07 -8.07
CA THR A 4 -9.27 9.30 -6.83
C THR A 4 -10.56 9.26 -6.02
N SER A 5 -11.33 10.36 -6.03
CA SER A 5 -12.65 10.43 -5.38
C SER A 5 -13.65 9.49 -6.06
N GLY A 6 -13.77 9.51 -7.39
CA GLY A 6 -14.68 8.62 -8.11
C GLY A 6 -14.36 7.14 -7.89
N LEU A 7 -13.06 6.81 -7.89
CA LEU A 7 -12.58 5.48 -7.56
C LEU A 7 -12.88 5.06 -6.12
N ALA A 8 -12.70 5.97 -5.15
CA ALA A 8 -13.04 5.71 -3.76
C ALA A 8 -14.55 5.46 -3.60
N THR A 9 -15.39 6.23 -4.29
CA THR A 9 -16.84 6.00 -4.34
C THR A 9 -17.18 4.65 -4.94
N TRP A 10 -16.53 4.25 -6.04
CA TRP A 10 -16.70 2.91 -6.62
C TRP A 10 -16.30 1.81 -5.63
N CYS A 11 -15.22 1.97 -4.88
CA CYS A 11 -14.79 0.99 -3.87
C CYS A 11 -15.83 0.76 -2.75
N LEU A 12 -16.70 1.73 -2.47
CA LEU A 12 -17.72 1.62 -1.42
C LEU A 12 -18.73 0.49 -1.66
N GLN A 13 -18.90 0.05 -2.92
CA GLN A 13 -19.75 -1.10 -3.22
C GLN A 13 -19.23 -2.41 -2.63
N PHE A 14 -17.93 -2.51 -2.36
CA PHE A 14 -17.29 -3.71 -1.81
C PHE A 14 -17.18 -3.67 -0.29
N THR A 15 -16.99 -2.48 0.28
CA THR A 15 -16.77 -2.30 1.71
C THR A 15 -16.92 -0.83 2.10
N PRO A 16 -17.46 -0.50 3.30
CA PRO A 16 -17.45 0.86 3.81
C PRO A 16 -16.05 1.32 4.27
N ARG A 17 -15.07 0.42 4.34
CA ARG A 17 -13.72 0.70 4.82
C ARG A 17 -12.80 1.08 3.66
N VAL A 18 -12.96 2.29 3.17
CA VAL A 18 -12.16 2.85 2.07
C VAL A 18 -11.34 4.03 2.59
N ALA A 19 -10.11 4.16 2.14
CA ALA A 19 -9.25 5.30 2.44
C ALA A 19 -8.44 5.72 1.21
N VAL A 20 -8.09 7.00 1.17
CA VAL A 20 -7.17 7.54 0.17
C VAL A 20 -5.82 7.79 0.84
N ILE A 21 -4.76 7.24 0.24
CA ILE A 21 -3.37 7.40 0.67
C ILE A 21 -2.68 8.36 -0.27
N GLU A 22 -2.06 9.40 0.31
CA GLU A 22 -1.28 10.43 -0.38
C GLU A 22 -2.04 11.07 -1.56
N PRO A 23 -3.22 11.69 -1.33
CA PRO A 23 -4.10 12.19 -2.40
C PRO A 23 -3.48 13.26 -3.32
N LEU A 24 -2.43 13.94 -2.85
CA LEU A 24 -1.73 15.00 -3.57
C LEU A 24 -0.38 14.54 -4.16
N SER A 25 -0.02 13.26 -4.00
CA SER A 25 1.20 12.68 -4.58
C SER A 25 1.03 12.40 -6.07
N GLU A 26 2.14 12.16 -6.77
CA GLU A 26 2.15 11.71 -8.17
C GLU A 26 1.57 10.30 -8.36
N SER A 27 1.60 9.51 -7.28
CA SER A 27 1.06 8.16 -7.22
C SER A 27 0.09 8.02 -6.03
N PRO A 28 -1.07 8.71 -6.07
CA PRO A 28 -2.09 8.57 -5.05
C PRO A 28 -2.68 7.17 -5.11
N ALA A 29 -3.39 6.78 -4.05
CA ALA A 29 -4.01 5.47 -4.01
C ALA A 29 -5.30 5.42 -3.23
N VAL A 30 -6.22 4.61 -3.71
CA VAL A 30 -7.38 4.16 -2.95
C VAL A 30 -7.05 2.78 -2.40
N VAL A 31 -7.32 2.56 -1.12
CA VAL A 31 -7.24 1.26 -0.45
C VAL A 31 -8.60 0.91 0.15
N MET A 32 -8.96 -0.36 0.11
CA MET A 32 -10.23 -0.85 0.66
C MET A 32 -10.05 -2.14 1.45
N GLU A 33 -10.59 -2.21 2.67
CA GLU A 33 -10.56 -3.38 3.55
C GLU A 33 -11.73 -4.31 3.25
N VAL A 34 -11.47 -5.50 2.70
CA VAL A 34 -12.55 -6.36 2.17
C VAL A 34 -12.84 -7.65 2.95
N GLU A 35 -12.07 -7.99 3.97
CA GLU A 35 -12.16 -9.25 4.72
C GLU A 35 -13.57 -9.50 5.26
N ALA A 36 -14.19 -8.48 5.85
CA ALA A 36 -15.53 -8.58 6.43
C ALA A 36 -16.63 -8.79 5.37
N SER A 37 -16.42 -8.34 4.13
CA SER A 37 -17.42 -8.41 3.07
C SER A 37 -17.24 -9.60 2.12
N VAL A 38 -16.13 -10.34 2.20
CA VAL A 38 -15.82 -11.50 1.34
C VAL A 38 -17.00 -12.47 1.15
N ARG A 39 -17.74 -12.77 2.24
CA ARG A 39 -18.87 -13.73 2.19
C ARG A 39 -20.02 -13.24 1.31
N LEU A 40 -20.24 -11.93 1.22
CA LEU A 40 -21.29 -11.32 0.38
C LEU A 40 -21.00 -11.50 -1.12
N PHE A 41 -19.73 -11.66 -1.47
CA PHE A 41 -19.28 -11.84 -2.85
C PHE A 41 -19.05 -13.32 -3.22
N GLY A 42 -19.45 -14.25 -2.34
CA GLY A 42 -19.28 -15.69 -2.59
C GLY A 42 -17.83 -16.17 -2.48
N GLY A 43 -16.99 -15.46 -1.73
CA GLY A 43 -15.61 -15.86 -1.43
C GLY A 43 -14.54 -14.97 -2.06
N LYS A 44 -13.29 -15.14 -1.59
CA LYS A 44 -12.15 -14.27 -1.93
C LYS A 44 -11.90 -14.21 -3.43
N ARG A 45 -11.90 -15.37 -4.10
CA ARG A 45 -11.61 -15.47 -5.54
C ARG A 45 -12.61 -14.66 -6.37
N LYS A 46 -13.91 -14.85 -6.13
CA LYS A 46 -14.98 -14.13 -6.83
C LYS A 46 -14.89 -12.61 -6.63
N LEU A 47 -14.57 -12.18 -5.40
CA LEU A 47 -14.36 -10.76 -5.12
C LEU A 47 -13.15 -10.20 -5.87
N VAL A 48 -12.02 -10.92 -5.88
CA VAL A 48 -10.80 -10.51 -6.60
C VAL A 48 -11.05 -10.40 -8.09
N GLU A 49 -11.72 -11.40 -8.68
CA GLU A 49 -12.12 -11.41 -10.10
C GLU A 49 -13.00 -10.19 -10.41
N ARG A 50 -14.08 -9.99 -9.64
CA ARG A 50 -14.99 -8.85 -9.83
C ARG A 50 -14.29 -7.51 -9.75
N VAL A 51 -13.45 -7.30 -8.74
CA VAL A 51 -12.66 -6.07 -8.57
C VAL A 51 -11.73 -5.87 -9.75
N ARG A 52 -11.04 -6.92 -10.20
CA ARG A 52 -10.11 -6.84 -11.34
C ARG A 52 -10.82 -6.48 -12.63
N ASP A 53 -11.96 -7.09 -12.89
CA ASP A 53 -12.72 -6.90 -14.13
C ASP A 53 -13.35 -5.50 -14.19
N GLU A 54 -14.00 -5.07 -13.10
CA GLU A 54 -14.66 -3.76 -13.05
C GLU A 54 -13.69 -2.58 -12.97
N CYS A 55 -12.48 -2.79 -12.43
CA CYS A 55 -11.54 -1.68 -12.26
C CYS A 55 -10.88 -1.24 -13.56
N ALA A 56 -10.80 -2.12 -14.57
CA ALA A 56 -10.08 -1.85 -15.83
C ALA A 56 -10.49 -0.51 -16.47
N ASP A 57 -11.77 -0.16 -16.40
CA ASP A 57 -12.33 1.06 -17.00
C ASP A 57 -12.18 2.32 -16.12
N LEU A 58 -11.68 2.18 -14.89
CA LEU A 58 -11.52 3.28 -13.92
C LEU A 58 -10.12 3.91 -13.96
N GLY A 59 -9.31 3.55 -14.95
CA GLY A 59 -7.97 4.10 -15.16
C GLY A 59 -6.92 3.54 -14.21
N VAL A 60 -7.14 2.35 -13.62
CA VAL A 60 -6.21 1.66 -12.71
C VAL A 60 -4.88 1.34 -13.40
N ARG A 61 -3.76 1.86 -12.91
CA ARG A 61 -2.43 1.47 -13.39
C ARG A 61 -1.90 0.20 -12.74
N GLN A 62 -2.25 -0.04 -11.48
CA GLN A 62 -1.77 -1.22 -10.74
C GLN A 62 -2.79 -1.63 -9.68
N LEU A 63 -3.11 -2.92 -9.70
CA LEU A 63 -3.90 -3.61 -8.70
C LEU A 63 -3.02 -4.54 -7.87
N SER A 64 -3.15 -4.49 -6.54
CA SER A 64 -2.42 -5.40 -5.66
C SER A 64 -3.19 -5.72 -4.39
N TRP A 65 -2.86 -6.87 -3.80
CA TRP A 65 -3.47 -7.36 -2.57
C TRP A 65 -2.40 -7.64 -1.52
N ALA A 66 -2.64 -7.23 -0.28
CA ALA A 66 -1.75 -7.56 0.84
C ALA A 66 -2.49 -7.55 2.19
N PRO A 67 -1.88 -8.13 3.25
CA PRO A 67 -2.46 -8.15 4.60
C PRO A 67 -2.72 -6.77 5.22
N THR A 68 -2.03 -5.71 4.77
CA THR A 68 -2.19 -4.34 5.27
C THR A 68 -2.32 -3.34 4.12
N SER A 69 -2.97 -2.20 4.38
CA SER A 69 -3.11 -1.05 3.46
C SER A 69 -1.79 -0.58 2.88
N LEU A 70 -0.80 -0.34 3.75
CA LEU A 70 0.49 0.17 3.31
C LEU A 70 1.34 -0.91 2.62
N ALA A 71 1.19 -2.19 2.98
CA ALA A 71 1.83 -3.27 2.25
C ALA A 71 1.29 -3.38 0.82
N ALA A 72 -0.04 -3.31 0.62
CA ALA A 72 -0.60 -3.35 -0.73
C ALA A 72 -0.13 -2.15 -1.55
N VAL A 73 -0.11 -0.97 -0.94
CA VAL A 73 0.48 0.23 -1.55
C VAL A 73 1.92 -0.01 -2.00
N ALA A 74 2.78 -0.52 -1.13
CA ALA A 74 4.19 -0.75 -1.45
C ALA A 74 4.35 -1.80 -2.57
N VAL A 75 3.62 -2.91 -2.47
CA VAL A 75 3.60 -3.99 -3.48
C VAL A 75 3.17 -3.45 -4.84
N ALA A 76 2.07 -2.68 -4.92
CA ALA A 76 1.67 -2.04 -6.16
C ALA A 76 2.71 -1.04 -6.69
N ARG A 77 3.36 -0.27 -5.81
CA ARG A 77 4.42 0.66 -6.25
C ARG A 77 5.60 -0.07 -6.88
N SER A 78 5.92 -1.27 -6.40
CA SER A 78 6.95 -2.15 -6.99
C SER A 78 6.55 -2.82 -8.33
N GLY A 79 5.29 -2.67 -8.76
CA GLY A 79 4.76 -3.35 -9.95
C GLY A 79 4.24 -4.78 -9.70
N ALA A 80 4.37 -5.29 -8.48
CA ALA A 80 3.78 -6.57 -8.08
C ALA A 80 2.29 -6.44 -7.73
N SER A 81 1.56 -7.56 -7.80
CA SER A 81 0.11 -7.62 -7.53
C SER A 81 -0.26 -8.53 -6.37
N ASN A 82 0.65 -9.42 -5.95
CA ASN A 82 0.37 -10.42 -4.92
C ASN A 82 1.34 -10.31 -3.73
N GLY A 83 0.91 -9.64 -2.67
CA GLY A 83 1.61 -9.55 -1.39
C GLY A 83 1.44 -10.78 -0.48
N PHE A 84 0.80 -11.85 -0.96
CA PHE A 84 0.61 -13.11 -0.22
C PHE A 84 1.49 -14.27 -0.72
N ALA A 85 2.36 -14.02 -1.70
CA ALA A 85 3.19 -15.07 -2.29
C ALA A 85 4.22 -15.66 -1.31
N LYS A 86 4.60 -14.90 -0.27
CA LYS A 86 5.55 -15.25 0.79
C LYS A 86 5.06 -14.62 2.10
N PRO A 87 5.67 -14.94 3.27
CA PRO A 87 5.46 -14.17 4.49
C PRO A 87 5.65 -12.67 4.22
N LEU A 88 4.82 -11.84 4.85
CA LEU A 88 4.73 -10.40 4.58
C LEU A 88 6.09 -9.72 4.66
N GLU A 89 6.87 -10.06 5.68
CA GLU A 89 8.19 -9.53 5.93
C GLU A 89 9.12 -9.81 4.74
N GLN A 90 9.08 -11.03 4.20
CA GLN A 90 9.92 -11.40 3.06
C GLN A 90 9.51 -10.69 1.76
N VAL A 91 8.21 -10.44 1.58
CA VAL A 91 7.73 -9.65 0.45
C VAL A 91 8.23 -8.22 0.56
N LEU A 92 8.03 -7.59 1.72
CA LEU A 92 8.37 -6.19 1.95
C LEU A 92 9.89 -5.95 2.01
N ASP A 93 10.65 -6.87 2.57
CA ASP A 93 12.10 -6.72 2.74
C ASP A 93 12.84 -6.54 1.40
N GLY A 94 12.30 -7.14 0.33
CA GLY A 94 12.84 -7.04 -1.02
C GLY A 94 12.39 -5.80 -1.80
N LEU A 95 11.47 -4.99 -1.26
CA LEU A 95 10.96 -3.83 -1.98
C LEU A 95 11.93 -2.64 -1.92
N PRO A 96 12.05 -1.85 -3.01
CA PRO A 96 12.85 -0.62 -3.00
C PRO A 96 12.28 0.44 -2.05
N LEU A 97 13.13 1.39 -1.64
CA LEU A 97 12.78 2.44 -0.67
C LEU A 97 11.65 3.38 -1.14
N ASP A 98 11.55 3.59 -2.46
CA ASP A 98 10.56 4.47 -3.09
C ASP A 98 9.11 3.95 -3.01
N THR A 99 8.94 2.68 -2.62
CA THR A 99 7.61 2.06 -2.50
C THR A 99 6.81 2.60 -1.31
N LEU A 100 7.48 3.15 -0.30
CA LEU A 100 6.88 3.88 0.83
C LEU A 100 7.34 5.33 0.81
N THR A 101 6.42 6.27 0.64
CA THR A 101 6.73 7.69 0.45
C THR A 101 7.47 8.31 1.64
N SER A 102 7.10 7.94 2.87
CA SER A 102 7.81 8.39 4.07
C SER A 102 9.23 7.83 4.18
N VAL A 103 9.50 6.64 3.62
CA VAL A 103 10.87 6.10 3.53
C VAL A 103 11.64 6.80 2.41
N ALA A 104 10.99 7.02 1.26
CA ALA A 104 11.54 7.71 0.11
C ALA A 104 11.98 9.15 0.44
N ALA A 105 11.26 9.85 1.31
CA ALA A 105 11.62 11.19 1.80
C ALA A 105 13.02 11.24 2.41
N HIS A 106 13.50 10.12 2.97
CA HIS A 106 14.81 9.97 3.58
C HIS A 106 15.79 9.18 2.70
N HIS A 107 15.52 9.02 1.41
CA HIS A 107 16.31 8.20 0.50
C HIS A 107 17.80 8.57 0.50
N ALA A 108 18.12 9.87 0.43
CA ALA A 108 19.52 10.33 0.36
C ALA A 108 20.34 9.92 1.60
N THR A 109 19.77 10.00 2.80
CA THR A 109 20.47 9.64 4.04
C THR A 109 20.53 8.12 4.22
N LEU A 110 19.47 7.39 3.86
CA LEU A 110 19.44 5.94 3.87
C LEU A 110 20.43 5.32 2.87
N ALA A 111 20.56 5.91 1.67
CA ALA A 111 21.53 5.49 0.67
C ALA A 111 22.98 5.63 1.17
N ARG A 112 23.29 6.67 1.95
CA ARG A 112 24.61 6.85 2.59
C ARG A 112 24.91 5.79 3.65
N LEU A 113 23.88 5.19 4.24
CA LEU A 113 24.00 4.04 5.16
C LEU A 113 24.04 2.69 4.41
N GLY A 114 24.01 2.70 3.08
CA GLY A 114 23.99 1.50 2.25
C GLY A 114 22.62 0.83 2.12
N CYS A 115 21.54 1.47 2.58
CA CYS A 115 20.19 0.95 2.44
C CYS A 115 19.65 1.20 1.01
N LYS A 116 19.13 0.15 0.40
CA LYS A 116 18.49 0.10 -0.92
C LYS A 116 17.09 -0.53 -0.85
N THR A 117 16.82 -1.35 0.17
CA THR A 117 15.54 -2.02 0.35
C THR A 117 14.92 -1.74 1.72
N LEU A 118 13.60 -1.90 1.83
CA LEU A 118 12.89 -1.70 3.09
C LEU A 118 13.39 -2.65 4.20
N GLY A 119 13.83 -3.85 3.84
CA GLY A 119 14.37 -4.81 4.82
C GLY A 119 15.68 -4.34 5.44
N GLN A 120 16.52 -3.65 4.66
CA GLN A 120 17.75 -3.05 5.19
C GLN A 120 17.45 -1.92 6.17
N VAL A 121 16.43 -1.08 5.87
CA VAL A 121 15.98 -0.04 6.80
C VAL A 121 15.42 -0.66 8.08
N ARG A 122 14.60 -1.72 7.95
CA ARG A 122 14.01 -2.44 9.08
C ARG A 122 15.06 -3.08 10.00
N ALA A 123 16.19 -3.50 9.45
CA ALA A 123 17.30 -4.07 10.20
C ALA A 123 18.13 -3.03 10.99
N LEU A 124 17.94 -1.73 10.75
CA LEU A 124 18.66 -0.69 11.48
C LEU A 124 18.25 -0.66 12.97
N PRO A 125 19.19 -0.36 13.88
CA PRO A 125 18.86 -0.23 15.31
C PRO A 125 17.78 0.82 15.56
N ARG A 126 16.66 0.41 16.16
CA ARG A 126 15.47 1.26 16.39
C ARG A 126 15.81 2.56 17.13
N GLY A 127 16.67 2.49 18.16
CA GLY A 127 17.10 3.67 18.92
C GLY A 127 17.95 4.67 18.12
N GLY A 128 18.65 4.21 17.08
CA GLY A 128 19.35 5.08 16.14
C GLY A 128 18.41 5.66 15.07
N MET A 129 17.37 4.92 14.69
CA MET A 129 16.36 5.41 13.77
C MET A 129 15.49 6.53 14.37
N SER A 130 15.00 6.35 15.61
CA SER A 130 14.12 7.36 16.24
C SER A 130 14.80 8.70 16.53
N ARG A 131 16.13 8.74 16.55
CA ARG A 131 16.91 9.98 16.74
C ARG A 131 17.25 10.69 15.42
N ARG A 132 17.29 9.96 14.29
CA ARG A 132 17.74 10.46 12.99
C ARG A 132 16.63 10.63 11.96
N TYR A 133 15.52 9.93 12.15
CA TYR A 133 14.35 9.95 11.28
C TYR A 133 13.11 10.35 12.08
N ASP A 134 12.10 10.82 11.36
CA ASP A 134 10.84 11.22 11.96
C ASP A 134 9.97 10.02 12.37
N ALA A 135 8.93 10.32 13.13
CA ALA A 135 7.93 9.34 13.56
C ALA A 135 7.08 8.80 12.38
N GLU A 136 7.02 9.54 11.27
CA GLU A 136 6.23 9.16 10.09
C GLU A 136 6.86 7.99 9.35
N LEU A 137 8.18 8.00 9.14
CA LEU A 137 8.94 6.89 8.56
C LEU A 137 8.75 5.62 9.40
N LEU A 138 8.95 5.71 10.72
CA LEU A 138 8.81 4.56 11.62
C LEU A 138 7.38 4.05 11.66
N GLY A 139 6.41 4.95 11.76
CA GLY A 139 4.99 4.60 11.75
C GLY A 139 4.56 3.93 10.45
N ALA A 140 5.05 4.40 9.30
CA ALA A 140 4.73 3.80 8.01
C ALA A 140 5.34 2.40 7.84
N LEU A 141 6.58 2.19 8.30
CA LEU A 141 7.17 0.85 8.35
C LEU A 141 6.33 -0.05 9.26
N ASP A 142 6.05 0.38 10.49
CA ASP A 142 5.29 -0.44 11.43
C ASP A 142 3.87 -0.75 10.91
N GLN A 143 3.22 0.18 10.21
CA GLN A 143 1.92 -0.09 9.57
C GLN A 143 2.03 -1.01 8.35
N ALA A 144 3.05 -0.86 7.51
CA ALA A 144 3.28 -1.73 6.36
C ALA A 144 3.52 -3.17 6.79
N TYR A 145 4.39 -3.39 7.78
CA TYR A 145 4.73 -4.71 8.33
C TYR A 145 3.69 -5.24 9.34
N GLY A 146 2.68 -4.45 9.70
CA GLY A 146 1.63 -4.86 10.65
C GLY A 146 2.05 -4.86 12.13
N CYS A 147 3.16 -4.21 12.47
CA CYS A 147 3.72 -4.09 13.82
C CYS A 147 3.20 -2.88 14.63
N GLY A 148 2.47 -1.94 14.01
CA GLY A 148 1.97 -0.72 14.67
C GLY A 148 0.70 -0.92 15.50
N PRO A 149 0.32 0.04 16.37
CA PRO A 149 -0.96 0.03 17.05
C PRO A 149 -2.08 -0.07 16.03
N LYS A 150 -2.81 -1.16 16.16
CA LYS A 150 -3.81 -1.69 15.24
C LYS A 150 -4.93 -0.69 14.95
N ARG A 151 -4.79 0.14 13.92
CA ARG A 151 -5.92 0.77 13.25
C ARG A 151 -6.30 -0.10 12.05
N THR A 152 -7.26 -0.98 12.33
CA THR A 152 -7.99 -1.89 11.42
C THR A 152 -7.23 -3.14 10.94
N ARG A 153 -7.71 -4.32 11.37
CA ARG A 153 -7.47 -5.59 10.69
C ARG A 153 -8.22 -5.54 9.37
N GLY A 154 -7.53 -5.88 8.29
CA GLY A 154 -8.17 -6.46 7.13
C GLY A 154 -7.53 -6.10 5.80
N TRP A 155 -7.80 -6.98 4.84
CA TRP A 155 -7.14 -7.09 3.54
C TRP A 155 -7.35 -5.85 2.69
N SER A 156 -6.27 -5.24 2.19
CA SER A 156 -6.38 -4.05 1.35
C SER A 156 -6.08 -4.30 -0.13
N CYS A 157 -6.83 -3.62 -0.99
CA CYS A 157 -6.71 -3.67 -2.45
C CYS A 157 -6.50 -2.25 -3.02
N ARG A 158 -5.51 -2.06 -3.94
CA ARG A 158 -5.14 -0.72 -4.48
C ARG A 158 -5.54 -0.51 -5.94
N ILE A 159 -5.93 0.71 -6.29
CA ILE A 159 -6.08 1.18 -7.68
C ILE A 159 -5.41 2.56 -7.86
N ARG A 160 -4.80 2.84 -9.04
CA ARG A 160 -4.04 4.08 -9.36
C ARG A 160 -4.63 4.75 -10.62
N SER A 161 -5.07 6.01 -10.63
CA SER A 161 -5.58 6.65 -11.87
C SER A 161 -4.48 7.30 -12.73
N ALA A 162 -4.69 7.37 -14.06
CA ALA A 162 -3.83 8.09 -15.00
C ALA A 162 -4.18 9.59 -15.10
N ARG A 163 -3.16 10.45 -15.19
CA ARG A 163 -3.31 11.88 -15.53
C ARG A 163 -3.72 12.00 -17.01
N SER A 164 -4.74 12.80 -17.28
CA SER A 164 -5.00 13.37 -18.60
C SER A 164 -3.93 14.42 -18.91
N SER A 165 -3.27 14.27 -20.05
CA SER A 165 -2.44 15.30 -20.65
C SER A 165 -3.34 16.40 -21.21
N ASN A 166 -2.98 17.66 -20.93
CA ASN A 166 -3.20 18.77 -21.85
C ASN A 166 -1.90 19.57 -21.93
#